data_AF-A0A068V350-F1
#
_entry.id   AF-A0A068V350-F1
#
_cell.length_a   1.000
_cell.length_b   1.000
_cell.length_c   1.000
_cell.angle_alpha   90.00
_cell.angle_beta   90.00
_cell.angle_gamma   90.00
#
_symmetry.space_group_name_H-M   'P 1'
#
loop_
_entity.id
_entity.type
_entity.pdbx_description
1 polymer ?
#
loop_
_entity_poly.entity_id
_entity_poly.type
_entity_poly.pdbx_seq_one_letter_code
_entity_poly.pdbx_strand_id
1 'polypeptide(L)'
;MGIVKAVAVISGGDSNNNVRGPIQFLQDFNRGGGAATLVKGRITGLTPGLHGFHIHALGDTTNGCNSTGPHFNPLKRDHGAPSDQNRHAGDLGNIIIAGADGVS
;
A
#
# COMPACT_ATOMS: atom_id res chain seq x y z
N MET A 1 -24.56 0.61 -8.43
CA MET A 1 -23.31 1.33 -8.07
C MET A 1 -22.17 0.52 -8.66
N GLY A 2 -21.35 1.11 -9.54
CA GLY A 2 -20.41 0.36 -10.37
C GLY A 2 -19.11 -0.08 -9.66
N ILE A 3 -18.19 -0.61 -10.46
CA ILE A 3 -16.83 -0.96 -10.01
C ILE A 3 -15.94 0.27 -10.15
N VAL A 4 -15.24 0.64 -9.07
CA VAL A 4 -14.21 1.69 -9.09
C VAL A 4 -12.84 1.03 -9.06
N LYS A 5 -11.90 1.60 -9.81
CA LYS A 5 -10.52 1.09 -9.93
C LYS A 5 -9.54 2.23 -9.73
N ALA A 6 -8.40 1.93 -9.13
CA ALA A 6 -7.26 2.83 -9.05
C ALA A 6 -5.95 2.06 -9.25
N VAL A 7 -4.88 2.78 -9.57
CA VAL A 7 -3.53 2.22 -9.72
C VAL A 7 -2.52 3.16 -9.08
N ALA A 8 -1.55 2.60 -8.38
CA ALA A 8 -0.37 3.28 -7.88
C ALA A 8 0.87 2.58 -8.42
N VAL A 9 1.83 3.35 -8.93
CA VAL A 9 3.12 2.81 -9.37
C VAL A 9 4.17 3.14 -8.31
N ILE A 10 4.78 2.09 -7.76
CA ILE A 10 5.90 2.22 -6.83
C ILE A 10 7.18 2.26 -7.64
N SER A 11 8.00 3.27 -7.37
CA SER A 11 9.36 3.42 -7.89
C SER A 11 10.29 3.82 -6.75
N GLY A 12 11.42 3.11 -6.60
CA GLY A 12 12.48 3.49 -5.68
C GLY A 12 12.94 4.93 -5.92
N GLY A 13 13.18 5.67 -4.84
CA GLY A 13 13.44 7.11 -4.87
C GLY A 13 14.85 7.53 -5.30
N ASP A 14 15.77 6.58 -5.53
CA ASP A 14 17.14 6.86 -5.97
C ASP A 14 17.70 5.75 -6.88
N SER A 15 18.87 5.99 -7.49
CA SER A 15 19.52 5.08 -8.43
C SER A 15 20.04 3.78 -7.81
N ASN A 16 20.06 3.67 -6.48
CA ASN A 16 20.51 2.47 -5.76
C ASN A 16 19.33 1.59 -5.31
N ASN A 17 18.10 2.09 -5.42
CA ASN A 17 16.90 1.36 -5.06
C ASN A 17 16.15 0.84 -6.29
N ASN A 18 16.21 -0.47 -6.49
CA ASN A 18 15.53 -1.13 -7.59
C ASN A 18 14.10 -1.60 -7.24
N VAL A 19 13.53 -1.20 -6.09
CA VAL A 19 12.17 -1.59 -5.72
C VAL A 19 11.17 -0.91 -6.65
N ARG A 20 10.36 -1.70 -7.34
CA ARG A 20 9.38 -1.17 -8.29
C ARG A 20 8.22 -2.12 -8.55
N GLY A 21 7.06 -1.56 -8.87
CA GLY A 21 5.90 -2.37 -9.21
C GLY A 21 4.58 -1.62 -9.19
N PRO A 22 3.59 -2.03 -10.02
CA PRO A 22 2.24 -1.50 -9.94
C PRO A 22 1.42 -2.20 -8.86
N ILE A 23 0.65 -1.41 -8.11
CA ILE A 23 -0.44 -1.85 -7.23
C ILE A 23 -1.77 -1.38 -7.81
N GLN A 24 -2.73 -2.28 -7.88
CA GLN A 24 -4.09 -2.07 -8.34
C GLN A 24 -5.06 -2.18 -7.18
N PHE A 25 -6.02 -1.26 -7.15
CA PHE A 25 -7.13 -1.23 -6.20
C PHE A 25 -8.43 -1.42 -6.96
N LEU A 26 -9.30 -2.28 -6.44
CA LEU A 26 -10.62 -2.52 -7.02
C LEU A 26 -11.67 -2.58 -5.91
N GLN A 27 -12.71 -1.76 -6.04
CA GLN A 27 -13.85 -1.75 -5.12
C GLN A 27 -15.14 -1.94 -5.92
N ASP A 28 -15.87 -3.00 -5.62
CA ASP A 28 -17.09 -3.40 -6.33
C ASP A 28 -18.34 -3.07 -5.50
N PHE A 29 -18.90 -1.89 -5.72
CA PHE A 29 -20.08 -1.43 -4.98
C PHE A 29 -21.37 -2.17 -5.36
N ASN A 30 -21.36 -3.03 -6.38
CA ASN A 30 -22.48 -3.94 -6.64
C ASN A 30 -22.64 -4.97 -5.49
N ARG A 31 -21.60 -5.13 -4.66
CA ARG A 31 -21.62 -5.97 -3.45
C ARG A 31 -22.14 -5.26 -2.21
N GLY A 32 -22.55 -3.98 -2.32
CA GLY A 32 -23.10 -3.17 -1.23
C GLY A 32 -22.22 -1.97 -0.83
N GLY A 33 -22.79 -1.04 -0.05
CA GLY A 33 -22.17 0.24 0.33
C GLY A 33 -20.94 0.16 1.25
N GLY A 34 -20.55 -1.04 1.67
CA GLY A 34 -19.35 -1.32 2.48
C GLY A 34 -18.38 -2.28 1.80
N ALA A 35 -18.39 -2.36 0.46
CA ALA A 35 -17.55 -3.29 -0.29
C ALA A 35 -16.06 -3.11 0.06
N ALA A 36 -15.40 -4.21 0.42
CA ALA A 36 -13.96 -4.21 0.66
C ALA A 36 -13.20 -3.87 -0.63
N THR A 37 -12.09 -3.15 -0.47
CA THR A 37 -11.16 -2.88 -1.57
C THR A 37 -10.21 -4.05 -1.72
N LEU A 38 -10.22 -4.69 -2.89
CA LEU A 38 -9.19 -5.65 -3.27
C LEU A 38 -7.92 -4.88 -3.65
N VAL A 39 -6.81 -5.21 -3.00
CA VAL A 39 -5.49 -4.69 -3.30
C VAL A 39 -4.65 -5.82 -3.87
N LYS A 40 -4.11 -5.64 -5.08
CA LYS A 40 -3.28 -6.64 -5.76
C LYS A 40 -2.22 -5.97 -6.61
N GLY A 41 -1.08 -6.61 -6.79
CA GLY A 41 -0.03 -6.07 -7.63
C GLY A 41 1.16 -6.99 -7.67
N ARG A 42 2.25 -6.51 -8.26
CA ARG A 42 3.53 -7.20 -8.28
C ARG A 42 4.61 -6.19 -7.96
N ILE A 43 5.37 -6.46 -6.90
CA ILE A 43 6.54 -5.65 -6.53
C ILE A 43 7.78 -6.51 -6.71
N THR A 44 8.83 -5.91 -7.24
CA THR A 44 10.13 -6.56 -7.48
C THR A 44 11.24 -5.77 -6.83
N GLY A 45 12.37 -6.43 -6.51
CA GLY A 45 13.55 -5.79 -5.94
C GLY A 45 13.52 -5.65 -4.42
N LEU A 46 12.51 -6.22 -3.74
CA LEU A 46 12.47 -6.30 -2.28
C LEU A 46 13.40 -7.39 -1.79
N THR A 47 14.01 -7.21 -0.62
CA THR A 47 14.77 -8.28 0.05
C THR A 47 13.83 -9.32 0.66
N PRO A 48 14.29 -10.55 0.95
CA PRO A 48 13.50 -11.53 1.70
C PRO A 48 13.04 -10.99 3.06
N GLY A 49 11.81 -11.30 3.46
CA GLY A 49 11.24 -10.91 4.76
C GLY A 49 9.93 -10.13 4.65
N LEU A 50 9.60 -9.43 5.74
CA LEU A 50 8.39 -8.62 5.88
C LEU A 50 8.69 -7.16 5.55
N HIS A 51 7.88 -6.58 4.68
CA HIS A 51 7.96 -5.16 4.30
C HIS A 51 6.63 -4.47 4.60
N GLY A 52 6.67 -3.44 5.46
CA GLY A 52 5.48 -2.67 5.81
C GLY A 52 4.87 -2.02 4.57
N PHE A 53 3.54 -2.09 4.46
CA PHE A 53 2.80 -1.56 3.33
C PHE A 53 1.67 -0.66 3.82
N HIS A 54 1.73 0.61 3.42
CA HIS A 54 0.85 1.65 3.96
C HIS A 54 0.40 2.65 2.89
N ILE A 55 -0.79 3.22 3.10
CA ILE A 55 -1.22 4.44 2.40
C ILE A 55 -0.80 5.64 3.26
N HIS A 56 -0.06 6.57 2.68
CA HIS A 56 0.35 7.81 3.33
C HIS A 56 -0.65 8.93 3.06
N ALA A 57 -0.64 9.95 3.91
CA ALA A 57 -1.62 11.03 3.89
C ALA A 57 -1.53 11.94 2.67
N LEU A 58 -0.34 12.06 2.06
CA LEU A 58 -0.08 12.97 0.96
C LEU A 58 0.37 12.19 -0.28
N GLY A 59 -0.18 12.56 -1.44
CA GLY A 59 0.29 12.09 -2.75
C GLY A 59 1.53 12.86 -3.26
N ASP A 60 2.34 13.38 -2.34
CA ASP A 60 3.51 14.22 -2.65
C ASP A 60 4.77 13.35 -2.67
N THR A 61 5.43 13.30 -3.83
CA THR A 61 6.69 12.58 -4.07
C THR A 61 7.83 13.51 -4.51
N THR A 62 7.67 14.83 -4.33
CA THR A 62 8.63 15.86 -4.77
C THR A 62 10.01 15.74 -4.12
N ASN A 63 10.08 15.25 -2.87
CA ASN A 63 11.32 14.90 -2.17
C ASN A 63 11.38 13.37 -1.92
N GLY A 64 11.02 12.59 -2.95
CA GLY A 64 10.87 11.14 -2.85
C GLY A 64 9.81 10.75 -1.81
N CYS A 65 9.99 9.59 -1.18
CA CYS A 65 9.03 9.07 -0.19
C CYS A 65 8.91 9.95 1.08
N ASN A 66 9.89 10.82 1.36
CA ASN A 66 9.90 11.65 2.57
C ASN A 66 8.78 12.70 2.58
N SER A 67 8.31 13.14 1.42
CA SER A 67 7.20 14.12 1.31
C SER A 67 5.81 13.51 1.48
N THR A 68 5.68 12.18 1.54
CA THR A 68 4.37 11.52 1.58
C THR A 68 3.63 11.72 2.91
N GLY A 69 4.33 12.21 3.94
CA GLY A 69 3.77 12.48 5.26
C GLY A 69 3.52 11.20 6.07
N PRO A 70 2.71 11.26 7.15
CA PRO A 70 2.41 10.11 8.00
C PRO A 70 1.46 9.14 7.31
N HIS A 71 1.17 8.00 7.96
CA HIS A 71 0.11 7.09 7.52
C HIS A 71 -1.22 7.84 7.44
N PHE A 72 -2.03 7.50 6.44
CA PHE A 72 -3.36 8.06 6.27
C PHE A 72 -4.26 7.67 7.45
N ASN A 73 -4.55 8.65 8.31
CA ASN A 73 -5.25 8.45 9.57
C ASN A 73 -6.37 9.48 9.80
N PRO A 74 -7.44 9.46 8.99
CA PRO A 74 -8.55 10.42 9.13
C PRO A 74 -9.33 10.26 10.44
N LEU A 75 -9.26 9.07 11.06
CA LEU A 75 -9.99 8.74 12.30
C LEU A 75 -9.17 8.95 13.57
N LYS A 76 -7.91 9.43 13.45
CA LYS A 76 -7.00 9.69 14.58
C LYS A 76 -6.86 8.51 15.55
N ARG A 77 -6.64 7.32 14.98
CA ARG A 77 -6.39 6.07 15.70
C ARG A 77 -4.91 5.82 15.89
N ASP A 78 -4.56 4.83 16.71
CA ASP A 78 -3.19 4.34 16.79
C ASP A 78 -2.88 3.43 15.59
N HIS A 79 -1.59 3.19 15.35
CA HIS A 79 -1.15 2.22 14.35
C HIS A 79 -1.53 0.79 14.77
N GLY A 80 -1.92 -0.06 13.82
CA GLY A 80 -2.29 -1.45 14.10
C GLY A 80 -2.21 -2.37 12.88
N ALA A 81 -2.41 -3.67 13.10
CA ALA A 81 -2.51 -4.64 12.03
C ALA A 81 -3.81 -4.47 11.24
N PRO A 82 -3.91 -4.93 9.98
CA PRO A 82 -5.13 -4.78 9.19
C PRO A 82 -6.39 -5.44 9.78
N SER A 83 -6.20 -6.44 10.62
CA SER A 83 -7.26 -7.13 11.36
C SER A 83 -7.75 -6.37 12.59
N ASP A 84 -6.99 -5.38 13.05
CA ASP A 84 -7.27 -4.69 14.30
C ASP A 84 -8.39 -3.65 14.09
N GLN A 85 -9.25 -3.51 15.09
CA GLN A 85 -10.27 -2.47 15.09
C GLN A 85 -9.64 -1.08 15.29
N ASN A 86 -8.59 -1.00 16.11
CA ASN A 86 -7.77 0.20 16.29
C ASN A 86 -6.56 0.13 15.36
N ARG A 87 -6.62 0.88 14.25
CA ARG A 87 -5.55 1.02 13.26
C ARG A 87 -5.73 2.32 12.49
N HIS A 88 -4.69 2.78 11.80
CA HIS A 88 -4.86 3.81 10.78
C HIS A 88 -5.64 3.23 9.58
N ALA A 89 -6.36 4.10 8.86
CA ALA A 89 -7.04 3.68 7.62
C ALA A 89 -6.04 3.25 6.54
N GLY A 90 -4.81 3.78 6.58
CA GLY A 90 -3.73 3.41 5.69
C GLY A 90 -2.93 2.17 6.08
N ASP A 91 -3.22 1.50 7.19
CA ASP A 91 -2.43 0.33 7.63
C ASP A 91 -2.85 -0.93 6.86
N LEU A 92 -2.00 -1.39 5.94
CA LEU A 92 -2.25 -2.58 5.10
C LEU A 92 -1.38 -3.80 5.47
N GLY A 93 -0.59 -3.69 6.55
CA GLY A 93 0.20 -4.80 7.09
C GLY A 93 1.53 -4.95 6.35
N ASN A 94 1.89 -6.19 6.01
CA ASN A 94 3.17 -6.49 5.38
C ASN A 94 3.01 -7.22 4.05
N ILE A 95 3.86 -6.87 3.09
CA ILE A 95 4.19 -7.73 1.94
C ILE A 95 5.21 -8.75 2.42
N ILE A 96 5.02 -10.02 2.03
CA ILE A 96 5.88 -11.14 2.44
C ILE A 96 6.67 -11.61 1.23
N ILE A 97 8.00 -11.52 1.31
CA ILE A 97 8.91 -12.04 0.28
C ILE A 97 9.53 -13.33 0.81
N ALA A 98 9.09 -14.46 0.25
CA ALA A 98 9.53 -15.80 0.66
C ALA A 98 10.86 -16.23 0.00
N GLY A 99 11.18 -15.72 -1.18
CA GLY A 99 12.32 -16.13 -2.01
C GLY A 99 13.40 -15.05 -2.17
N ALA A 100 14.64 -15.48 -2.47
CA ALA A 100 15.76 -14.58 -2.77
C ALA A 100 15.61 -13.83 -4.11
N ASP A 101 14.61 -14.18 -4.91
CA ASP A 101 14.29 -13.52 -6.18
C ASP A 101 13.61 -12.16 -5.99
N GLY A 102 13.17 -11.83 -4.77
CA GLY A 102 12.72 -10.49 -4.40
C GLY A 102 11.41 -10.06 -5.06
N VAL A 103 10.58 -11.03 -5.44
CA VAL A 103 9.27 -10.82 -6.09
C VAL A 103 8.14 -11.24 -5.15
N SER A 104 7.10 -10.40 -5.03
CA SER A 104 5.78 -10.76 -4.47
C SER A 104 4.71 -10.73 -5.54
#